data_AF-A0A970ITV1-F1
#
_entry.id   AF-A0A970ITV1-F1
#
_cell.length_a   1.000
_cell.length_b   1.000
_cell.length_c   1.000
_cell.angle_alpha   90.00
_cell.angle_beta   90.00
_cell.angle_gamma   90.00
#
_symmetry.space_group_name_H-M   'P 1'
#
loop_
_entity.id
_entity.type
_entity.pdbx_description
1 polymer ?
#
loop_
_entity_poly.entity_id
_entity_poly.type
_entity_poly.pdbx_seq_one_letter_code
_entity_poly.pdbx_strand_id
1 'polypeptide(L)' 'MKVSIVDEKCRGCRFCMKACPFGAIKMVGGKAVINYDKCTFCGVCELACKFEAVLFDRNDATNTQQYT' A
#
# COMPACT_ATOMS: atom_id res chain seq x y z
N MET A 1 7.00 8.01 -6.82
CA MET A 1 6.47 7.26 -5.64
C MET A 1 5.08 6.67 -5.91
N LYS A 2 4.85 5.38 -5.64
CA LYS A 2 3.53 4.72 -5.80
C LYS A 2 3.26 3.74 -4.65
N VAL A 3 2.03 3.68 -4.15
CA VAL A 3 1.60 2.66 -3.17
C VAL A 3 0.56 1.77 -3.84
N SER A 4 0.65 0.45 -3.72
CA SER A 4 -0.37 -0.47 -4.25
C SER A 4 -0.67 -1.63 -3.30
N ILE A 5 -1.85 -2.24 -3.46
CA ILE A 5 -2.28 -3.43 -2.71
C ILE A 5 -2.26 -4.64 -3.66
N VAL A 6 -1.61 -5.72 -3.22
CA VAL A 6 -1.65 -7.02 -3.89
C VAL A 6 -2.79 -7.83 -3.27
N ASP A 7 -3.89 -7.94 -4.01
CA ASP A 7 -5.14 -8.50 -3.51
C ASP A 7 -5.01 -9.97 -3.06
N GLU A 8 -4.20 -10.76 -3.76
CA GLU A 8 -3.93 -12.17 -3.45
C GLU A 8 -3.22 -12.35 -2.11
N LYS A 9 -2.30 -11.44 -1.77
CA LYS A 9 -1.57 -11.45 -0.49
C LYS A 9 -2.37 -10.79 0.64
N CYS A 10 -3.34 -9.94 0.32
CA CYS A 10 -4.11 -9.19 1.30
C CYS A 10 -5.03 -10.10 2.13
N ARG A 11 -4.72 -10.26 3.42
CA ARG A 11 -5.51 -11.07 4.37
C ARG A 11 -6.63 -10.32 5.10
N GLY A 12 -6.85 -9.04 4.80
CA GLY A 12 -7.91 -8.25 5.44
C GLY A 12 -7.67 -7.94 6.93
N CYS A 13 -6.43 -8.04 7.40
CA CYS A 13 -6.06 -7.88 8.82
C CYS A 13 -6.14 -6.43 9.36
N ARG A 14 -6.31 -5.44 8.48
CA ARG A 14 -6.47 -4.01 8.79
C ARG A 14 -5.25 -3.32 9.42
N PHE A 15 -4.07 -3.94 9.45
CA PHE A 15 -2.87 -3.29 9.99
C PHE A 15 -2.45 -2.05 9.20
N CYS A 16 -2.45 -2.12 7.87
CA CYS A 16 -2.17 -0.96 7.01
C CYS A 16 -3.16 0.19 7.23
N MET A 17 -4.45 -0.13 7.40
CA MET A 17 -5.50 0.85 7.74
C MET A 17 -5.22 1.56 9.07
N LYS A 18 -4.88 0.81 10.12
CA LYS A 18 -4.56 1.39 11.44
C LYS A 18 -3.26 2.19 11.43
N ALA A 19 -2.28 1.77 10.63
CA ALA A 19 -0.99 2.43 10.54
C ALA A 19 -1.02 3.74 9.73
N CYS A 20 -2.01 3.93 8.85
CA CYS A 20 -2.08 5.11 8.01
C CYS A 20 -2.57 6.34 8.81
N PRO A 21 -1.71 7.34 9.09
CA PRO A 21 -2.12 8.52 9.89
C PRO A 21 -3.06 9.45 9.09
N PHE A 22 -3.09 9.33 7.77
CA PHE A 22 -3.91 10.15 6.88
C PHE A 22 -5.30 9.55 6.61
N GLY A 23 -5.59 8.35 7.16
CA GLY A 23 -6.86 7.65 6.92
C GLY A 23 -7.09 7.34 5.43
N ALA A 24 -6.01 7.14 4.67
CA ALA A 24 -6.06 6.90 3.23
C ALA A 24 -6.46 5.47 2.86
N ILE A 25 -6.50 4.53 3.81
CA ILE A 25 -6.80 3.12 3.53
C ILE A 25 -8.15 2.75 4.16
N LYS A 26 -9.02 2.14 3.35
CA LYS A 26 -10.31 1.59 3.76
C LYS A 26 -10.38 0.10 3.51
N MET A 27 -11.36 -0.57 4.12
CA MET A 27 -11.65 -1.98 3.85
C MET A 27 -12.91 -2.09 3.00
N VAL A 28 -12.80 -2.75 1.85
CA VAL A 28 -13.92 -3.01 0.93
C VAL A 28 -13.86 -4.49 0.54
N GLY A 29 -14.95 -5.23 0.72
CA GLY A 29 -14.97 -6.67 0.40
C GLY A 29 -13.92 -7.50 1.16
N GLY A 30 -13.54 -7.07 2.37
CA GLY A 30 -12.49 -7.73 3.15
C GLY A 30 -11.05 -7.42 2.68
N LYS A 31 -10.88 -6.58 1.67
CA LYS A 31 -9.58 -6.17 1.11
C LYS A 31 -9.29 -4.71 1.39
N ALA A 32 -8.02 -4.37 1.50
CA ALA A 32 -7.58 -2.99 1.70
C ALA A 32 -7.65 -2.25 0.35
N VAL A 33 -8.21 -1.05 0.37
CA VAL A 33 -8.31 -0.15 -0.79
C VAL A 33 -7.74 1.21 -0.40
N ILE A 34 -6.88 1.75 -1.26
CA ILE A 34 -6.23 3.05 -1.04
C ILE A 34 -7.08 4.13 -1.71
N ASN A 35 -7.40 5.18 -0.97
CA ASN A 35 -7.86 6.45 -1.49
C ASN A 35 -6.62 7.31 -1.78
N TYR A 36 -6.33 7.51 -3.07
CA TYR A 36 -5.13 8.24 -3.50
C TYR A 36 -5.23 9.74 -3.25
N ASP A 37 -6.42 10.32 -3.16
CA ASP A 37 -6.60 11.75 -2.84
C ASP A 37 -6.11 12.09 -1.42
N LYS A 38 -6.10 11.11 -0.51
CA LYS A 38 -5.60 11.23 0.86
C LYS A 38 -4.21 10.65 1.06
N CYS A 39 -3.71 9.89 0.10
CA CYS A 39 -2.44 9.19 0.23
C CYS A 39 -1.28 10.17 0.01
N THR A 40 -0.44 10.34 1.01
CA THR A 40 0.76 11.20 0.94
C THR A 40 2.02 10.43 0.53
N PHE A 41 1.88 9.15 0.17
CA PHE A 41 2.99 8.27 -0.20
C PHE A 41 4.06 8.16 0.90
N CYS A 42 3.68 8.11 2.18
CA CYS A 42 4.63 8.04 3.30
C CYS A 42 5.24 6.64 3.56
N GLY A 43 4.75 5.58 2.89
CA GLY A 43 5.30 4.23 3.00
C GLY A 43 5.00 3.46 4.31
N VAL A 44 4.42 4.08 5.34
CA VAL A 44 4.17 3.40 6.65
C VAL A 44 3.29 2.15 6.56
N CYS A 45 2.39 2.12 5.58
CA CYS A 45 1.49 0.99 5.36
C CYS A 45 2.20 -0.26 4.81
N GLU A 46 3.31 -0.09 4.07
CA GLU A 46 4.20 -1.18 3.65
C GLU A 46 4.82 -1.84 4.89
N LEU A 47 5.44 -1.03 5.76
CA LEU A 47 6.09 -1.50 6.99
C LEU A 47 5.13 -2.23 7.94
N ALA A 48 3.87 -1.81 7.98
CA ALA A 48 2.83 -2.44 8.81
C ALA A 48 2.32 -3.78 8.23
N CYS A 49 2.53 -4.04 6.95
CA CYS A 49 1.95 -5.19 6.28
C CYS A 49 2.81 -6.45 6.43
N LYS A 50 2.46 -7.29 7.43
CA LYS A 50 3.13 -8.58 7.69
C LYS A 50 2.97 -9.64 6.59
N PHE A 51 2.14 -9.36 5.58
CA PHE A 51 1.83 -10.29 4.48
C PHE A 51 2.39 -9.80 3.14
N GLU A 52 3.19 -8.72 3.14
CA GLU A 52 3.76 -8.12 1.93
C GLU A 52 2.70 -7.78 0.87
N ALA A 53 1.48 -7.51 1.32
CA ALA A 53 0.36 -7.17 0.46
C ALA A 53 0.30 -5.68 0.11
N VAL A 54 1.18 -4.86 0.68
CA VAL A 54 1.29 -3.42 0.39
C VAL A 54 2.68 -3.21 -0.19
N LEU A 55 2.77 -2.63 -1.38
CA LEU A 55 4.03 -2.32 -2.04
C LEU A 55 4.22 -0.80 -2.09
N PHE A 56 5.42 -0.34 -1.73
CA PHE A 56 5.81 1.06 -1.86
C PHE A 56 6.94 1.23 -2.86
N ASP A 57 6.62 1.73 -4.05
CA ASP A 57 7.59 2.09 -5.06
C ASP A 57 8.23 3.44 -4.72
N ARG A 58 9.53 3.39 -4.41
CA ARG A 58 10.36 4.54 -4.02
C ARG A 58 10.97 5.27 -5.21
N ASN A 59 10.72 4.81 -6.43
CA ASN A 59 11.37 5.38 -7.61
C ASN A 59 10.57 6.58 -8.13
N ASP A 60 11.28 7.70 -8.27
CA ASP A 60 10.83 8.90 -8.97
C ASP A 60 11.55 8.95 -10.32
N ALA A 61 10.84 8.50 -11.36
CA ALA A 61 11.11 8.73 -12.78
C ALA A 61 12.59 8.86 -13.23
N THR A 62 13.30 7.73 -13.39
CA THR A 62 14.14 7.49 -14.58
C THR A 62 14.12 5.98 -14.91
N ASN A 63 14.25 5.70 -16.21
CA ASN A 63 13.98 4.47 -16.93
C ASN A 63 14.86 3.25 -16.53
N THR A 64 14.40 2.06 -16.93
CA THR A 64 15.06 0.75 -17.11
C THR A 64 15.09 -0.23 -15.93
N GLN A 65 14.35 -1.34 -16.12
CA GLN A 65 14.54 -2.68 -15.54
C GLN A 65 14.41 -2.72 -14.00
N GLN A 66 13.48 -3.46 -13.41
CA GLN A 66 13.55 -4.91 -13.30
C GLN A 66 12.22 -5.39 -12.69
N TYR A 67 11.37 -6.01 -13.48
CA TYR A 67 10.61 -7.16 -13.02
C TYR A 67 10.98 -8.26 -14.01
N THR A 68 11.91 -9.10 -13.59
CA THR A 68 12.21 -10.40 -14.19
C THR A 68 10.98 -11.29 -14.15
#